data_AF-A0A369AQW1-F1
#
_entry.id   AF-A0A369AQW1-F1
#
_cell.length_a   1.000
_cell.length_b   1.000
_cell.length_c   1.000
_cell.angle_alpha   90.00
_cell.angle_beta   90.00
_cell.angle_gamma   90.00
#
_symmetry.space_group_name_H-M   'P 1'
#
loop_
_entity.id
_entity.type
_entity.pdbx_description
1 polymer ?
#
loop_
_entity_poly.entity_id
_entity_poly.type
_entity_poly.pdbx_seq_one_letter_code
_entity_poly.pdbx_strand_id
1 'polypeptide(L)' 'MLTPRPPSKRIEITALLGIGALLLFIALFLDPIGNSPDTGVFDLGTRGTKWLLGILGAGFVAAGVGAICKAKGTKE' A
#
# COMPACT_ATOMS: atom_id res chain seq x y z
N MET A 1 -25.59 1.38 -21.66
CA MET A 1 -24.40 1.71 -22.48
C MET A 1 -23.17 1.62 -21.57
N LEU A 2 -22.38 0.55 -21.68
CA LEU A 2 -21.14 0.39 -20.92
C LEU A 2 -20.08 1.29 -21.53
N THR A 3 -19.88 2.49 -20.99
CA THR A 3 -18.69 3.27 -21.30
C THR A 3 -17.47 2.53 -20.75
N PRO A 4 -16.53 2.09 -21.59
CA PRO A 4 -15.28 1.53 -21.11
C PRO A 4 -14.62 2.57 -20.20
N ARG A 5 -14.15 2.17 -19.02
CA ARG A 5 -13.32 3.08 -18.21
C ARG A 5 -12.16 3.55 -19.08
N PRO A 6 -11.83 4.85 -19.08
CA PRO A 6 -10.63 5.32 -19.75
C PRO A 6 -9.44 4.51 -19.21
N PRO A 7 -8.48 4.14 -20.07
CA PRO A 7 -7.35 3.29 -19.69
C PRO A 7 -6.59 3.83 -18.47
N SER A 8 -6.58 5.15 -18.27
CA SER A 8 -6.01 5.82 -17.10
C SER A 8 -6.54 5.30 -15.76
N LYS A 9 -7.86 5.12 -15.60
CA LYS A 9 -8.45 4.66 -14.33
C LYS A 9 -8.07 3.23 -13.95
N ARG A 10 -7.75 2.38 -14.94
CA ARG A 10 -7.25 1.03 -14.65
C ARG A 10 -5.79 1.08 -14.19
N ILE A 11 -4.99 1.90 -14.86
CA ILE A 11 -3.58 2.12 -14.52
C ILE A 11 -3.45 2.69 -13.11
N GLU A 12 -4.29 3.66 -12.73
CA GLU A 12 -4.34 4.25 -11.39
C GLU A 12 -4.61 3.20 -10.29
N ILE A 13 -5.59 2.32 -10.50
CA ILE A 13 -5.94 1.27 -9.53
C ILE A 13 -4.81 0.24 -9.39
N THR A 14 -4.22 -0.16 -10.51
CA THR A 14 -3.07 -1.09 -10.51
C THR A 14 -1.84 -0.45 -9.86
N ALA A 15 -1.58 0.84 -10.10
CA ALA A 15 -0.53 1.58 -9.44
C ALA A 15 -0.77 1.69 -7.93
N LEU A 16 -2.00 1.98 -7.49
CA LEU A 16 -2.36 2.03 -6.08
C LEU A 16 -2.10 0.70 -5.37
N LEU A 17 -2.52 -0.41 -5.99
CA LEU A 17 -2.28 -1.76 -5.48
C LEU A 17 -0.80 -2.10 -5.45
N GLY A 18 -0.06 -1.77 -6.52
CA GLY A 18 1.38 -2.03 -6.62
C GLY A 18 2.17 -1.27 -5.55
N ILE A 19 1.88 0.02 -5.38
CA ILE A 19 2.52 0.86 -4.35
C ILE A 19 2.15 0.35 -2.96
N GLY A 20 0.88 0.05 -2.70
CA GLY A 20 0.44 -0.46 -1.40
C GLY A 20 1.09 -1.80 -1.03
N ALA A 21 1.15 -2.74 -1.98
CA ALA A 21 1.80 -4.03 -1.78
C ALA A 21 3.31 -3.89 -1.56
N LEU A 22 3.97 -2.98 -2.29
CA LEU A 22 5.38 -2.69 -2.12
C LEU A 22 5.68 -2.11 -0.73
N LEU A 23 4.87 -1.17 -0.25
CA LEU A 23 5.03 -0.59 1.09
C LEU A 23 4.82 -1.63 2.19
N LEU A 24 3.83 -2.54 2.03
CA LEU A 24 3.64 -3.67 2.94
C LEU A 24 4.81 -4.63 2.91
N PHE A 25 5.35 -4.93 1.72
CA PHE A 25 6.54 -5.78 1.60
C PHE A 25 7.74 -5.17 2.32
N ILE A 26 7.97 -3.86 2.16
CA ILE A 26 9.04 -3.15 2.87
C ILE A 26 8.79 -3.20 4.38
N ALA A 27 7.57 -2.94 4.85
CA ALA A 27 7.24 -2.96 6.28
C ALA A 27 7.45 -4.34 6.93
N LEU A 28 7.12 -5.43 6.22
CA LEU A 28 7.14 -6.79 6.75
C LEU A 28 8.49 -7.50 6.58
N PHE A 29 9.21 -7.23 5.49
CA PHE A 29 10.38 -8.03 5.09
C PHE A 29 11.68 -7.22 5.00
N LEU A 30 11.63 -5.89 4.92
CA LEU A 30 12.84 -5.06 4.99
C LEU A 30 12.92 -4.41 6.36
N ASP A 31 14.09 -4.53 7.00
CA ASP A 31 14.40 -3.65 8.11
C ASP A 31 14.79 -2.27 7.54
N PRO A 32 14.00 -1.21 7.75
CA PRO A 32 14.26 0.10 7.15
C PRO A 32 15.54 0.75 7.69
N ILE A 33 16.05 0.24 8.81
CA ILE A 33 17.29 0.67 9.43
C ILE A 33 18.13 -0.59 9.51
N GLY A 34 19.21 -0.65 8.73
CA GLY A 34 20.08 -1.82 8.66
C GLY A 34 20.56 -2.28 10.04
N ASN A 35 21.07 -3.51 10.10
CA ASN A 35 21.38 -4.33 11.28
C ASN A 35 22.46 -3.76 12.25
N SER A 36 22.59 -2.44 12.38
CA SER A 36 23.53 -1.75 13.25
C SER A 36 22.82 -1.35 14.56
N PRO A 37 23.22 -1.92 15.71
CA PRO A 37 22.62 -1.64 17.01
C PRO A 37 23.18 -0.33 17.61
N ASP A 38 22.58 0.09 18.72
CA ASP A 38 23.17 0.89 19.82
C ASP A 38 22.62 2.28 20.16
N THR A 39 21.43 2.67 19.69
CA THR A 39 20.69 3.74 20.39
C THR A 39 19.20 3.43 20.45
N GLY A 40 18.64 3.23 21.64
CA GLY A 40 17.21 2.92 21.86
C GLY A 40 16.23 3.96 21.27
N VAL A 41 16.72 5.14 20.86
CA VAL A 41 15.98 6.16 20.12
C VAL A 41 15.71 5.73 18.68
N PHE A 42 16.64 5.01 18.05
CA PHE A 42 16.46 4.49 16.69
C PHE A 42 15.52 3.29 16.68
N ASP A 43 15.52 2.42 17.69
CA ASP A 43 14.61 1.26 17.76
C ASP A 43 13.11 1.66 17.82
N LEU A 44 12.80 2.73 18.56
CA LEU A 44 11.47 3.37 18.53
C LEU A 44 11.14 3.95 17.14
N GLY A 45 12.13 4.54 16.47
CA GLY A 45 12.03 5.02 15.09
C GLY A 45 11.78 3.89 14.09
N THR A 46 12.55 2.79 14.15
CA THR A 46 12.43 1.63 13.27
C THR A 46 11.07 0.98 13.38
N ARG A 47 10.60 0.79 14.61
CA ARG A 47 9.29 0.20 14.89
C ARG A 47 8.16 1.14 14.44
N GLY A 48 8.29 2.44 14.72
CA GLY A 48 7.34 3.46 14.26
C GLY A 48 7.25 3.54 12.74
N THR A 49 8.38 3.53 12.04
CA THR A 49 8.44 3.54 10.57
C THR A 49 7.86 2.26 9.97
N LYS A 50 8.13 1.07 10.55
CA LYS A 50 7.49 -0.19 10.11
C LYS A 50 5.97 -0.14 10.25
N TRP A 51 5.46 0.36 11.38
CA TRP A 51 4.01 0.53 11.59
C TRP A 51 3.41 1.54 10.64
N LEU A 52 4.07 2.69 10.42
CA LEU A 52 3.61 3.71 9.49
C LEU A 52 3.54 3.16 8.06
N LEU A 53 4.61 2.52 7.58
CA LEU A 53 4.66 1.88 6.26
C LEU A 53 3.59 0.78 6.11
N GLY A 54 3.38 -0.01 7.16
CA GLY A 54 2.34 -1.05 7.18
C GLY A 54 0.93 -0.46 7.07
N ILE A 55 0.61 0.57 7.86
CA ILE A 55 -0.70 1.25 7.82
C ILE A 55 -0.90 1.93 6.45
N LEU A 56 0.12 2.64 5.95
CA LEU A 56 0.05 3.31 4.65
C LEU A 56 -0.15 2.30 3.52
N GLY A 57 0.64 1.23 3.51
CA GLY A 57 0.55 0.15 2.53
C GLY A 57 -0.82 -0.54 2.56
N ALA A 58 -1.31 -0.89 3.75
CA ALA A 58 -2.65 -1.46 3.94
C ALA A 58 -3.75 -0.51 3.46
N GLY A 59 -3.62 0.80 3.73
CA GLY A 59 -4.56 1.82 3.27
C GLY A 59 -4.62 1.91 1.74
N PHE A 60 -3.47 1.91 1.07
CA PHE A 60 -3.41 1.94 -0.39
C PHE A 60 -3.97 0.65 -1.01
N VAL A 61 -3.67 -0.52 -0.44
CA VAL A 61 -4.26 -1.79 -0.89
C VAL A 61 -5.77 -1.78 -0.70
N ALA A 62 -6.27 -1.36 0.47
CA ALA A 62 -7.70 -1.28 0.76
C ALA A 62 -8.43 -0.32 -0.19
N ALA A 63 -7.84 0.85 -0.49
CA ALA A 63 -8.38 1.80 -1.46
C ALA A 63 -8.41 1.21 -2.88
N GLY A 64 -7.35 0.49 -3.29
CA GLY A 64 -7.27 -0.20 -4.56
C GLY A 64 -8.33 -1.30 -4.69
N VAL A 65 -8.47 -2.15 -3.67
CA VAL A 65 -9.50 -3.20 -3.60
C VAL A 65 -10.89 -2.59 -3.59
N GLY A 66 -11.13 -1.53 -2.81
CA GLY A 66 -12.40 -0.81 -2.78
C GLY A 66 -12.79 -0.24 -4.15
N ALA A 67 -11.81 0.31 -4.89
CA ALA A 67 -12.02 0.80 -6.26
C ALA A 67 -12.36 -0.33 -7.25
N ILE A 68 -11.82 -1.54 -7.05
CA ILE A 68 -12.16 -2.74 -7.83
C ILE A 68 -13.55 -3.24 -7.46
N CYS A 69 -13.89 -3.34 -6.17
CA CYS A 69 -15.20 -3.77 -5.71
C CYS A 69 -16.30 -2.83 -6.20
N LYS A 70 -16.09 -1.51 -6.10
CA LYS A 70 -16.98 -0.50 -6.68
C LYS A 70 -17.11 -0.66 -8.20
N ALA A 71 -16.04 -1.05 -8.89
CA ALA A 71 -16.07 -1.34 -10.32
C ALA A 71 -16.91 -2.57 -10.68
N LYS A 72 -16.90 -3.60 -9.82
CA LYS A 72 -17.66 -4.83 -10.03
C LYS A 72 -19.14 -4.68 -9.66
N GLY A 73 -19.46 -3.85 -8.67
CA GLY A 73 -20.83 -3.61 -8.19
C GLY A 73 -21.67 -2.67 -9.07
N THR A 74 -21.08 -1.95 -10.02
CA THR A 74 -21.84 -1.14 -11.01
C THR A 74 -22.30 -2.01 -12.19
N LYS A 75 -22.92 -3.15 -11.89
CA LYS A 75 -23.44 -4.14 -12.86
C LYS A 75 -24.94 -4.41 -12.69
N GLU A 76 -25.66 -3.50 -12.04
CA GLU A 76 -27.13 -3.50 -12.02
C GLU A 76 -27.66 -2.36 -12.86
#